data_AF-A0A163M712-F1
#
_entry.id   AF-A0A163M712-F1
#
_cell.length_a   1.000
_cell.length_b   1.000
_cell.length_c   1.000
_cell.angle_alpha   90.00
_cell.angle_beta   90.00
_cell.angle_gamma   90.00
#
_symmetry.space_group_name_H-M   'P 1'
#
loop_
_entity.id
_entity.type
_entity.pdbx_description
1 polymer ?
#
loop_
_entity_poly.entity_id
_entity_poly.type
_entity_poly.pdbx_seq_one_letter_code
_entity_poly.pdbx_strand_id
1 'polypeptide(L)'
;MKLIRRGNYELPKTLIMLSELEEEIREERGEEFADLVGLSFSFSPEENDFFTYANAPIDMVLLTFTRVDSYCGFITEFSTIEDLEYAPIAIFERLGFCDSDYSAKIIANNIRDFLRLLITVKNIFSLDQEDDEKHEDQTPEEEYFYRKIMEKFDLEPFESVQQYKQEIMGSRAREVAIMTNNGFGVMPISDEGSHKIFELNEEWDNPIDEIKRFFEDASLESKLACIRNLQEHFSLEHGVDLLDFLIDEMTKLGFANEVKKLSSLTL
;
A
#
# COMPACT_ATOMS: atom_id res chain seq x y z
N MET A 1 3.95 -17.92 15.71
CA MET A 1 4.58 -17.25 14.55
C MET A 1 3.80 -17.59 13.29
N LYS A 2 3.22 -16.60 12.62
CA LYS A 2 2.53 -16.78 11.31
C LYS A 2 3.51 -17.25 10.23
N LEU A 3 2.98 -17.88 9.20
CA LEU A 3 3.74 -18.24 8.02
C LEU A 3 4.15 -16.96 7.28
N ILE A 4 5.43 -16.86 6.93
CA ILE A 4 5.97 -15.77 6.11
C ILE A 4 6.20 -16.33 4.70
N ARG A 5 5.51 -15.77 3.71
CA ARG A 5 5.63 -16.16 2.30
C ARG A 5 7.03 -15.83 1.78
N ARG A 6 7.49 -16.64 0.81
CA ARG A 6 8.72 -16.41 0.06
C ARG A 6 8.44 -16.52 -1.43
N GLY A 7 8.92 -15.54 -2.19
CA GLY A 7 8.72 -15.48 -3.63
C GLY A 7 7.40 -14.85 -4.02
N ASN A 8 7.13 -14.90 -5.33
CA ASN A 8 6.15 -14.02 -5.93
C ASN A 8 4.69 -14.38 -5.61
N TYR A 9 3.84 -13.37 -5.52
CA TYR A 9 2.39 -13.48 -5.46
C TYR A 9 1.81 -13.91 -6.80
N GLU A 10 0.75 -14.71 -6.73
CA GLU A 10 -0.10 -14.95 -7.89
C GLU A 10 -0.94 -13.70 -8.16
N LEU A 11 -1.25 -13.45 -9.44
CA LEU A 11 -2.08 -12.31 -9.81
C LEU A 11 -3.52 -12.54 -9.29
N PRO A 12 -4.11 -11.60 -8.54
CA PRO A 12 -5.51 -11.65 -8.12
C PRO A 12 -6.46 -11.95 -9.28
N LYS A 13 -7.51 -12.73 -9.02
CA LYS A 13 -8.54 -13.03 -10.02
C LYS A 13 -9.22 -11.75 -10.48
N THR A 14 -9.43 -10.81 -9.56
CA THR A 14 -10.00 -9.50 -9.90
C THR A 14 -9.08 -8.73 -10.85
N LEU A 15 -7.75 -8.81 -10.72
CA LEU A 15 -6.82 -8.18 -11.67
C LEU A 15 -6.82 -8.85 -13.05
N ILE A 16 -6.90 -10.18 -13.10
CA ILE A 16 -7.05 -10.91 -14.37
C ILE A 16 -8.31 -10.45 -15.10
N MET A 17 -9.44 -10.40 -14.40
CA MET A 17 -10.71 -9.93 -14.97
C MET A 17 -10.68 -8.44 -15.36
N LEU A 18 -9.92 -7.60 -14.66
CA LEU A 18 -9.73 -6.20 -15.03
C LEU A 18 -8.92 -6.08 -16.33
N SER A 19 -7.89 -6.91 -16.50
CA SER A 19 -7.10 -6.97 -17.74
C SER A 19 -7.97 -7.40 -18.93
N GLU A 20 -8.81 -8.42 -18.73
CA GLU A 20 -9.79 -8.85 -19.73
C GLU A 20 -10.77 -7.73 -20.08
N LEU A 21 -11.29 -7.01 -19.08
CA LEU A 21 -12.21 -5.90 -19.31
C LEU A 21 -11.54 -4.73 -20.05
N GLU A 22 -10.28 -4.43 -19.74
CA GLU A 22 -9.53 -3.38 -20.45
C GLU A 22 -9.36 -3.73 -21.93
N GLU A 23 -9.05 -4.99 -22.25
CA GLU A 23 -9.00 -5.46 -23.63
C GLU A 23 -10.38 -5.37 -24.31
N GLU A 24 -11.45 -5.78 -23.63
CA GLU A 24 -12.82 -5.64 -24.16
C GLU A 24 -13.15 -4.17 -24.51
N ILE A 25 -12.81 -3.21 -23.65
CA ILE A 25 -13.04 -1.78 -23.92
C ILE A 25 -12.15 -1.26 -25.05
N ARG A 26 -10.88 -1.69 -25.09
CA ARG A 26 -9.94 -1.35 -26.16
C ARG A 26 -10.44 -1.85 -27.52
N GLU A 27 -10.97 -3.06 -27.60
CA GLU A 27 -11.56 -3.62 -28.82
C GLU A 27 -12.88 -2.91 -29.21
N GLU A 28 -13.74 -2.59 -28.24
CA GLU A 28 -15.04 -1.94 -28.49
C GLU A 28 -14.89 -0.47 -28.90
N ARG A 29 -13.92 0.27 -28.34
CA ARG A 29 -13.85 1.74 -28.43
C ARG A 29 -12.48 2.32 -28.78
N GLY A 30 -11.41 1.53 -28.69
CA GLY A 30 -10.03 2.03 -28.84
C GLY A 30 -9.56 2.88 -27.66
N GLU A 31 -10.16 2.70 -26.48
CA GLU A 31 -9.88 3.43 -25.25
C GLU A 31 -9.21 2.51 -24.21
N GLU A 32 -8.43 3.08 -23.31
CA GLU A 32 -7.77 2.38 -22.19
C GLU A 32 -8.17 3.00 -20.85
N PHE A 33 -8.02 2.28 -19.74
CA PHE A 33 -8.41 2.80 -18.43
C PHE A 33 -7.62 4.07 -18.07
N ALA A 34 -6.36 4.14 -18.50
CA ALA A 34 -5.50 5.29 -18.30
C ALA A 34 -6.04 6.58 -18.94
N ASP A 35 -6.71 6.46 -20.08
CA ASP A 35 -7.28 7.60 -20.80
C ASP A 35 -8.69 7.93 -20.30
N LEU A 36 -9.43 6.92 -19.82
CA LEU A 36 -10.79 7.09 -19.32
C LEU A 36 -10.85 7.66 -17.91
N VAL A 37 -10.02 7.16 -16.99
CA VAL A 37 -10.11 7.47 -15.56
C VAL A 37 -8.74 7.78 -14.93
N GLY A 38 -7.69 7.96 -15.75
CA GLY A 38 -6.36 8.35 -15.26
C GLY A 38 -5.62 7.25 -14.49
N LEU A 39 -6.06 6.00 -14.59
CA LEU A 39 -5.56 4.85 -13.83
C LEU A 39 -4.94 3.80 -14.74
N SER A 40 -3.73 3.35 -14.40
CA SER A 40 -3.07 2.21 -15.05
C SER A 40 -2.83 1.08 -14.05
N PHE A 41 -3.47 -0.06 -14.25
CA PHE A 41 -3.29 -1.23 -13.40
C PHE A 41 -1.99 -1.96 -13.74
N SER A 42 -1.34 -2.46 -12.69
CA SER A 42 -0.15 -3.29 -12.78
C SER A 42 -0.55 -4.76 -12.82
N PHE A 43 -0.51 -5.38 -14.00
CA PHE A 43 -0.76 -6.81 -14.18
C PHE A 43 0.50 -7.70 -13.98
N SER A 44 1.64 -7.09 -13.66
CA SER A 44 2.89 -7.75 -13.24
C SER A 44 3.46 -7.07 -11.99
N PRO A 45 2.75 -7.15 -10.85
CA PRO A 45 2.97 -6.25 -9.71
C PRO A 45 4.31 -6.43 -8.99
N GLU A 46 5.01 -7.54 -9.22
CA GLU A 46 6.36 -7.78 -8.66
C GLU A 46 7.52 -7.60 -9.64
N GLU A 47 7.22 -7.45 -10.92
CA GLU A 47 8.22 -7.21 -11.97
C GLU A 47 8.26 -5.73 -12.38
N ASN A 48 7.48 -4.89 -11.71
CA ASN A 48 7.43 -3.46 -12.00
C ASN A 48 8.62 -2.73 -11.36
N ASP A 49 9.73 -2.71 -12.10
CA ASP A 49 10.95 -1.94 -11.81
C ASP A 49 10.70 -0.42 -11.66
N PHE A 50 9.53 0.08 -12.10
CA PHE A 50 9.11 1.47 -11.94
C PHE A 50 8.65 1.83 -10.52
N PHE A 51 8.43 0.83 -9.65
CA PHE A 51 7.96 1.04 -8.27
C PHE A 51 9.09 0.85 -7.25
N THR A 52 10.22 1.52 -7.47
CA THR A 52 11.36 1.56 -6.56
C THR A 52 11.45 2.90 -5.81
N TYR A 53 10.31 3.50 -5.46
CA TYR A 53 10.33 4.66 -4.58
C TYR A 53 10.80 4.23 -3.19
N ALA A 54 11.91 4.81 -2.73
CA ALA A 54 12.55 4.47 -1.46
C ALA A 54 11.62 4.60 -0.24
N ASN A 55 10.60 5.46 -0.36
CA ASN A 55 9.63 5.78 0.68
C ASN A 55 8.34 4.93 0.60
N ALA A 56 8.13 4.17 -0.49
CA ALA A 56 6.97 3.28 -0.55
C ALA A 56 7.10 2.19 0.53
N PRO A 57 6.01 1.84 1.25
CA PRO A 57 6.07 0.81 2.29
C PRO A 57 6.73 -0.48 1.76
N ILE A 58 7.70 -1.03 2.49
CA ILE A 58 8.49 -2.16 1.98
C ILE A 58 7.67 -3.42 1.75
N ASP A 59 6.53 -3.53 2.41
CA ASP A 59 5.59 -4.64 2.28
C ASP A 59 4.43 -4.33 1.33
N MET A 60 4.53 -3.25 0.53
CA MET A 60 3.59 -2.89 -0.52
C MET A 60 3.95 -3.52 -1.86
N VAL A 61 2.96 -4.09 -2.53
CA VAL A 61 3.02 -4.62 -3.91
C VAL A 61 2.15 -3.74 -4.80
N LEU A 62 2.69 -3.22 -5.91
CA LEU A 62 2.01 -2.23 -6.75
C LEU A 62 0.71 -2.79 -7.34
N LEU A 63 -0.41 -2.07 -7.19
CA LEU A 63 -1.69 -2.39 -7.82
C LEU A 63 -1.95 -1.50 -9.03
N THR A 64 -1.82 -0.19 -8.84
CA THR A 64 -2.12 0.79 -9.88
C THR A 64 -1.34 2.08 -9.66
N PHE A 65 -1.16 2.85 -10.72
CA PHE A 65 -0.49 4.14 -10.69
C PHE A 65 -1.23 5.14 -11.58
N THR A 66 -1.02 6.41 -11.27
CA THR A 66 -1.50 7.54 -12.07
C THR A 66 -0.37 8.15 -12.87
N ARG A 67 -0.71 9.06 -13.80
CA ARG A 67 0.28 9.86 -14.53
C ARG A 67 0.89 11.00 -13.70
N VAL A 68 0.49 11.16 -12.44
CA VAL A 68 0.87 12.30 -11.56
C VAL A 68 1.41 11.85 -10.19
N ASP A 69 2.14 10.74 -10.15
CA ASP A 69 2.88 10.24 -8.98
C ASP A 69 2.03 9.81 -7.77
N SER A 70 0.75 9.48 -7.98
CA SER A 70 -0.06 8.73 -6.99
C SER A 70 -0.09 7.24 -7.34
N TYR A 71 0.16 6.40 -6.33
CA TYR A 71 0.23 4.95 -6.44
C TYR A 71 -0.76 4.31 -5.49
N CYS A 72 -1.36 3.19 -5.86
CA CYS A 72 -2.06 2.32 -4.94
C CYS A 72 -1.45 0.93 -4.99
N GLY A 73 -1.47 0.23 -3.86
CA GLY A 73 -0.81 -1.07 -3.76
C GLY A 73 -1.33 -1.90 -2.61
N PHE A 74 -1.18 -3.21 -2.76
CA PHE A 74 -1.53 -4.20 -1.77
C PHE A 74 -0.52 -4.16 -0.61
N ILE A 75 -1.02 -4.07 0.62
CA ILE A 75 -0.22 -4.20 1.82
C ILE A 75 -0.18 -5.68 2.21
N THR A 76 0.98 -6.29 2.11
CA THR A 76 1.17 -7.74 2.30
C THR A 76 1.34 -8.15 3.77
N GLU A 77 1.36 -7.18 4.68
CA GLU A 77 1.63 -7.36 6.11
C GLU A 77 2.95 -8.11 6.33
N PHE A 78 4.02 -7.61 5.73
CA PHE A 78 5.33 -8.25 5.71
C PHE A 78 5.27 -9.72 5.22
N SER A 79 4.65 -9.90 4.06
CA SER A 79 4.48 -11.20 3.43
C SER A 79 3.74 -12.24 4.27
N THR A 80 2.87 -11.82 5.19
CA THR A 80 2.01 -12.73 5.97
C THR A 80 0.63 -12.94 5.35
N ILE A 81 0.25 -12.13 4.37
CA ILE A 81 -0.94 -12.39 3.53
C ILE A 81 -0.58 -13.42 2.46
N GLU A 82 -1.43 -14.43 2.29
CA GLU A 82 -1.21 -15.48 1.28
C GLU A 82 -1.72 -15.09 -0.10
N ASP A 83 -2.83 -14.37 -0.17
CA ASP A 83 -3.55 -14.05 -1.40
C ASP A 83 -3.88 -12.55 -1.45
N LEU A 84 -3.36 -11.88 -2.49
CA LEU A 84 -3.53 -10.44 -2.71
C LEU A 84 -4.99 -10.06 -3.01
N GLU A 85 -5.84 -11.03 -3.39
CA GLU A 85 -7.29 -10.81 -3.53
C GLU A 85 -7.92 -10.26 -2.23
N TYR A 86 -7.32 -10.57 -1.07
CA TYR A 86 -7.80 -10.14 0.26
C TYR A 86 -6.87 -9.14 0.96
N ALA A 87 -5.81 -8.68 0.29
CA ALA A 87 -4.86 -7.75 0.89
C ALA A 87 -5.44 -6.33 0.97
N PRO A 88 -5.26 -5.61 2.10
CA PRO A 88 -5.59 -4.21 2.19
C PRO A 88 -4.89 -3.41 1.08
N ILE A 89 -5.55 -2.39 0.58
CA ILE A 89 -4.98 -1.48 -0.42
C ILE A 89 -4.72 -0.15 0.23
N ALA A 90 -3.49 0.32 0.09
CA ALA A 90 -3.10 1.66 0.45
C ALA A 90 -2.90 2.54 -0.77
N ILE A 91 -3.23 3.82 -0.62
CA ILE A 91 -2.71 4.87 -1.47
C ILE A 91 -1.35 5.31 -0.92
N PHE A 92 -0.41 5.60 -1.81
CA PHE A 92 0.90 6.16 -1.55
C PHE A 92 1.11 7.34 -2.50
N GLU A 93 1.25 8.53 -1.95
CA GLU A 93 1.29 9.77 -2.72
C GLU A 93 2.23 10.80 -2.11
N ARG A 94 2.68 11.71 -2.96
CA ARG A 94 3.53 12.83 -2.57
C ARG A 94 2.67 13.99 -2.05
N LEU A 95 2.91 14.42 -0.81
CA LEU A 95 2.14 15.49 -0.15
C LEU A 95 2.69 16.91 -0.39
N GLY A 96 3.90 17.05 -0.93
CA GLY A 96 4.56 18.35 -1.01
C GLY A 96 5.57 18.49 -2.15
N PHE A 97 6.17 19.68 -2.24
CA PHE A 97 7.23 19.97 -3.22
C PHE A 97 8.61 19.44 -2.80
N CYS A 98 8.76 18.98 -1.55
CA CYS A 98 9.98 18.34 -1.06
C CYS A 98 10.00 16.87 -1.49
N ASP A 99 11.18 16.33 -1.81
CA ASP A 99 11.33 14.95 -2.30
C ASP A 99 11.13 13.89 -1.21
N SER A 100 10.89 14.29 0.04
CA SER A 100 10.71 13.41 1.21
C SER A 100 9.28 13.38 1.76
N ASP A 101 8.37 14.22 1.27
CA ASP A 101 7.02 14.32 1.82
C ASP A 101 6.09 13.34 1.11
N TYR A 102 6.06 12.10 1.60
CA TYR A 102 5.12 11.08 1.16
C TYR A 102 4.14 10.71 2.28
N SER A 103 2.92 10.35 1.88
CA SER A 103 1.92 9.77 2.76
C SER A 103 1.47 8.43 2.21
N ALA A 104 1.23 7.50 3.13
CA ALA A 104 0.59 6.24 2.81
C ALA A 104 -0.65 6.10 3.69
N LYS A 105 -1.82 5.76 3.13
CA LYS A 105 -3.05 5.54 3.90
C LYS A 105 -3.77 4.31 3.36
N ILE A 106 -4.24 3.43 4.25
CA ILE A 106 -5.12 2.32 3.84
C ILE A 106 -6.44 2.93 3.35
N ILE A 107 -6.81 2.65 2.11
CA ILE A 107 -8.03 3.16 1.49
C ILE A 107 -9.09 2.10 1.27
N ALA A 108 -8.71 0.82 1.21
CA ALA A 108 -9.64 -0.29 1.08
C ALA A 108 -9.16 -1.60 1.74
N ASN A 109 -10.08 -2.49 2.11
CA ASN A 109 -9.72 -3.79 2.71
C ASN A 109 -9.21 -4.82 1.69
N ASN A 110 -9.59 -4.67 0.42
CA ASN A 110 -9.27 -5.59 -0.66
C ASN A 110 -9.53 -4.93 -2.02
N ILE A 111 -9.15 -5.60 -3.11
CA ILE A 111 -9.31 -5.09 -4.48
C ILE A 111 -10.75 -4.86 -4.90
N ARG A 112 -11.70 -5.67 -4.44
CA ARG A 112 -13.12 -5.47 -4.74
C ARG A 112 -13.65 -4.22 -4.05
N ASP A 113 -13.26 -4.01 -2.78
CA ASP A 113 -13.57 -2.79 -2.05
C ASP A 113 -12.91 -1.55 -2.68
N PHE A 114 -11.70 -1.68 -3.23
CA PHE A 114 -11.05 -0.60 -3.98
C PHE A 114 -11.81 -0.24 -5.26
N LEU A 115 -12.23 -1.23 -6.05
CA LEU A 115 -13.07 -1.00 -7.22
C LEU A 115 -14.42 -0.39 -6.84
N ARG A 116 -15.01 -0.85 -5.73
CA ARG A 116 -16.24 -0.30 -5.17
C ARG A 116 -16.07 1.16 -4.76
N LEU A 117 -14.93 1.50 -4.14
CA LEU A 117 -14.60 2.88 -3.78
C LEU A 117 -14.44 3.73 -5.04
N LEU A 118 -13.73 3.23 -6.05
CA LEU A 118 -13.52 3.90 -7.32
C LEU A 118 -14.83 4.23 -8.06
N ILE A 119 -15.80 3.30 -8.13
CA ILE A 119 -17.12 3.57 -8.75
C ILE A 119 -18.01 4.50 -7.91
N THR A 120 -17.73 4.63 -6.60
CA THR A 120 -18.49 5.48 -5.69
C THR A 120 -18.01 6.93 -5.80
N VAL A 121 -16.70 7.12 -5.66
CA VAL A 121 -16.05 8.43 -5.67
C VAL A 121 -15.94 8.96 -7.10
N LYS A 122 -15.69 8.09 -8.08
CA LYS A 122 -15.50 8.44 -9.50
C LYS A 122 -14.43 9.51 -9.76
N ASN A 123 -13.49 9.63 -8.84
CA ASN A 123 -12.35 10.52 -8.94
C ASN A 123 -11.18 9.89 -8.17
N ILE A 124 -10.08 9.65 -8.88
CA ILE A 124 -8.88 9.07 -8.27
C ILE A 124 -8.29 9.96 -7.18
N PHE A 125 -8.30 11.27 -7.37
CA PHE A 125 -7.73 12.25 -6.44
C PHE A 125 -8.55 12.41 -5.16
N SER A 126 -9.63 11.64 -5.04
CA SER A 126 -10.52 11.69 -3.89
C SER A 126 -10.69 10.33 -3.22
N LEU A 127 -9.85 9.34 -3.57
CA LEU A 127 -9.87 8.01 -2.97
C LEU A 127 -9.47 8.01 -1.49
N ASP A 128 -8.71 8.99 -1.03
CA ASP A 128 -8.23 9.13 0.35
C ASP A 128 -9.14 10.03 1.22
N GLN A 129 -9.98 10.83 0.56
CA GLN A 129 -10.90 11.79 1.18
C GLN A 129 -12.00 11.07 1.96
N GLU A 130 -12.46 11.72 3.02
CA GLU A 130 -13.47 11.18 3.94
C GLU A 130 -14.86 11.74 3.68
N ASP A 131 -14.98 12.70 2.76
CA ASP A 131 -16.23 13.38 2.47
C ASP A 131 -16.99 12.69 1.32
N ASP A 132 -18.31 12.58 1.47
CA ASP A 132 -19.23 12.12 0.41
C ASP A 132 -19.47 13.21 -0.66
N GLU A 133 -18.51 14.12 -0.88
CA GLU A 133 -18.67 15.21 -1.84
C GLU A 133 -18.90 14.66 -3.24
N LYS A 134 -19.94 15.18 -3.89
CA LYS A 134 -20.24 14.84 -5.28
C LYS A 134 -19.20 15.48 -6.17
N HIS A 135 -18.34 14.65 -6.76
CA HIS A 135 -17.39 15.09 -7.76
C HIS A 135 -18.08 15.54 -9.06
N GLU A 136 -17.30 16.25 -9.87
CA GLU A 136 -17.67 16.88 -11.14
C GLU A 136 -18.51 15.96 -12.05
N ASP A 137 -19.33 16.60 -12.90
CA ASP A 137 -20.12 15.89 -13.90
C ASP A 137 -19.19 15.00 -14.73
N GLN A 138 -19.43 13.69 -14.66
CA GLN A 138 -18.65 12.71 -15.38
C GLN A 138 -18.90 12.82 -16.88
N THR A 139 -17.85 12.62 -17.66
CA THR A 139 -17.97 12.46 -19.10
C THR A 139 -18.75 11.17 -19.42
N PRO A 140 -19.46 11.11 -20.57
CA PRO A 140 -20.11 9.87 -21.01
C PRO A 140 -19.18 8.66 -21.11
N GLU A 141 -17.90 8.92 -21.40
CA GLU A 141 -16.82 7.94 -21.48
C GLU A 141 -16.49 7.37 -20.09
N GLU A 142 -16.30 8.21 -19.08
CA GLU A 142 -16.12 7.82 -17.68
C GLU A 142 -17.34 7.04 -17.15
N GLU A 143 -18.56 7.51 -17.42
CA GLU A 143 -19.79 6.81 -17.01
C GLU A 143 -19.88 5.40 -17.62
N TYR A 144 -19.43 5.24 -18.86
CA TYR A 144 -19.37 3.94 -19.51
C TYR A 144 -18.37 3.01 -18.81
N PHE A 145 -17.18 3.50 -18.45
CA PHE A 145 -16.19 2.73 -17.70
C PHE A 145 -16.74 2.25 -16.35
N TYR A 146 -17.28 3.16 -15.53
CA TYR A 146 -17.78 2.78 -14.20
C TYR A 146 -18.93 1.77 -14.28
N ARG A 147 -19.83 1.93 -15.26
CA ARG A 147 -20.90 0.95 -15.50
C ARG A 147 -20.35 -0.43 -15.86
N LYS A 148 -19.35 -0.51 -16.75
CA LYS A 148 -18.72 -1.78 -17.12
C LYS A 148 -18.04 -2.45 -15.91
N ILE A 149 -17.40 -1.69 -15.03
CA ILE A 149 -16.85 -2.21 -13.76
C ILE A 149 -17.98 -2.76 -12.88
N MET A 150 -19.06 -2.00 -12.68
CA MET A 150 -20.21 -2.46 -11.88
C MET A 150 -20.80 -3.77 -12.41
N GLU A 151 -21.02 -3.86 -13.72
CA GLU A 151 -21.58 -5.04 -14.38
C GLU A 151 -20.64 -6.25 -14.34
N LYS A 152 -19.35 -6.06 -14.66
CA LYS A 152 -18.36 -7.16 -14.73
C LYS A 152 -18.09 -7.78 -13.37
N PHE A 153 -18.08 -6.96 -12.31
CA PHE A 153 -17.69 -7.38 -10.96
C PHE A 153 -18.87 -7.57 -10.01
N ASP A 154 -20.10 -7.30 -10.45
CA ASP A 154 -21.32 -7.30 -9.62
C ASP A 154 -21.13 -6.44 -8.37
N LEU A 155 -20.81 -5.16 -8.61
CA LEU A 155 -20.51 -4.17 -7.57
C LEU A 155 -21.56 -3.06 -7.55
N GLU A 156 -22.02 -2.72 -6.36
CA GLU A 156 -22.82 -1.52 -6.09
C GLU A 156 -21.97 -0.49 -5.35
N PRO A 157 -22.13 0.82 -5.60
CA PRO A 157 -21.41 1.86 -4.84
C PRO A 157 -21.59 1.73 -3.32
N PHE A 158 -20.69 2.31 -2.54
CA PHE A 158 -20.90 2.50 -1.12
C PHE A 158 -22.04 3.50 -0.88
N GLU A 159 -22.85 3.25 0.16
CA GLU A 159 -23.90 4.20 0.57
C GLU A 159 -23.30 5.48 1.17
N SER A 160 -22.18 5.32 1.89
CA SER A 160 -21.36 6.42 2.42
C SER A 160 -19.89 5.99 2.43
N VAL A 161 -19.05 6.78 1.76
CA VAL A 161 -17.59 6.64 1.78
C VAL A 161 -17.08 6.94 3.19
N GLN A 162 -17.61 7.98 3.83
CA GLN A 162 -17.24 8.35 5.19
C GLN A 162 -17.41 7.18 6.16
N GLN A 163 -18.59 6.55 6.17
CA GLN A 163 -18.86 5.41 7.05
C GLN A 163 -17.91 4.25 6.76
N TYR A 164 -17.71 3.93 5.47
CA TYR A 164 -16.79 2.87 5.07
C TYR A 164 -15.36 3.14 5.58
N LYS A 165 -14.84 4.36 5.43
CA LYS A 165 -13.51 4.75 5.91
C LYS A 165 -13.39 4.65 7.44
N GLN A 166 -14.42 5.04 8.18
CA GLN A 166 -14.44 4.87 9.63
C GLN A 166 -14.43 3.40 10.05
N GLU A 167 -15.16 2.55 9.31
CA GLU A 167 -15.19 1.11 9.56
C GLU A 167 -13.83 0.46 9.33
N ILE A 168 -13.14 0.77 8.21
CA ILE A 168 -11.80 0.21 7.95
C ILE A 168 -10.79 0.65 9.02
N MET A 169 -10.77 1.94 9.37
CA MET A 169 -9.85 2.47 10.38
C MET A 169 -10.14 1.88 11.76
N GLY A 170 -11.42 1.77 12.11
CA GLY A 170 -11.86 1.17 13.37
C GLY A 170 -11.53 -0.31 13.46
N SER A 171 -11.71 -1.09 12.39
CA SER A 171 -11.33 -2.51 12.36
C SER A 171 -9.83 -2.66 12.50
N ARG A 172 -9.08 -1.88 11.71
CA ARG A 172 -7.62 -1.91 11.72
C ARG A 172 -7.05 -1.63 13.11
N ALA A 173 -7.53 -0.58 13.78
CA ALA A 173 -7.10 -0.24 15.13
C ALA A 173 -7.36 -1.33 16.19
N ARG A 174 -8.32 -2.23 15.96
CA ARG A 174 -8.60 -3.37 16.85
C ARG A 174 -7.77 -4.61 16.52
N GLU A 175 -7.31 -4.74 15.29
CA GLU A 175 -6.67 -5.95 14.78
C GLU A 175 -5.14 -5.90 14.84
N VAL A 176 -4.55 -4.70 14.80
CA VAL A 176 -3.10 -4.53 14.87
C VAL A 176 -2.56 -4.71 16.29
N ALA A 177 -1.35 -5.26 16.38
CA ALA A 177 -0.61 -5.38 17.65
C ALA A 177 0.02 -4.03 18.05
N ILE A 178 0.50 -3.27 17.07
CA ILE A 178 1.11 -1.95 17.25
C ILE A 178 0.62 -1.03 16.14
N MET A 179 0.15 0.17 16.49
CA MET A 179 -0.19 1.19 15.50
C MET A 179 1.07 1.94 15.04
N THR A 180 1.20 2.16 13.72
CA THR A 180 2.27 2.98 13.11
C THR A 180 1.77 4.40 12.84
N ASN A 181 2.66 5.32 12.53
CA ASN A 181 2.35 6.75 12.38
C ASN A 181 1.36 7.02 11.22
N ASN A 182 1.50 6.31 10.09
CA ASN A 182 0.54 6.33 8.98
C ASN A 182 -0.78 5.57 9.22
N GLY A 183 -0.98 4.98 10.40
CA GLY A 183 -2.20 4.24 10.71
C GLY A 183 -2.30 2.85 10.08
N PHE A 184 -1.24 2.33 9.43
CA PHE A 184 -1.24 0.95 8.94
C PHE A 184 -1.23 -0.03 10.10
N GLY A 185 -0.31 0.14 11.04
CA GLY A 185 -0.09 -0.76 12.16
C GLY A 185 0.33 -2.19 11.78
N VAL A 186 1.08 -2.84 12.64
CA VAL A 186 1.61 -4.19 12.41
C VAL A 186 0.65 -5.23 12.97
N MET A 187 0.24 -6.18 12.13
CA MET A 187 -0.60 -7.31 12.55
C MET A 187 0.18 -8.21 13.52
N PRO A 188 -0.49 -8.91 14.46
CA PRO A 188 0.18 -9.87 15.32
C PRO A 188 0.75 -11.02 14.48
N ILE A 189 2.06 -11.27 14.59
CA ILE A 189 2.82 -12.32 13.89
C ILE A 189 3.33 -13.35 14.90
N SER A 190 3.85 -12.88 16.02
CA SER A 190 4.36 -13.62 17.16
C SER A 190 3.32 -13.69 18.29
N ASP A 191 3.59 -14.49 19.31
CA ASP A 191 2.75 -14.62 20.51
C ASP A 191 3.22 -13.68 21.65
N GLU A 192 4.08 -12.69 21.34
CA GLU A 192 4.58 -11.74 22.32
C GLU A 192 3.50 -10.72 22.66
N GLY A 193 3.24 -10.50 23.96
CA GLY A 193 2.16 -9.62 24.42
C GLY A 193 2.59 -8.21 24.84
N SER A 194 3.90 -7.92 24.85
CA SER A 194 4.43 -6.61 25.24
C SER A 194 5.19 -6.00 24.09
N HIS A 195 4.68 -4.88 23.61
CA HIS A 195 5.24 -4.17 22.47
C HIS A 195 5.70 -2.77 22.88
N LYS A 196 6.81 -2.33 22.29
CA LYS A 196 7.33 -0.96 22.41
C LYS A 196 7.22 -0.25 21.06
N ILE A 197 6.89 1.02 21.08
CA ILE A 197 6.95 1.90 19.90
C ILE A 197 8.30 2.61 19.94
N PHE A 198 8.99 2.64 18.81
CA PHE A 198 10.19 3.46 18.66
C PHE A 198 9.78 4.89 18.34
N GLU A 199 10.18 5.83 19.19
CA GLU A 199 9.97 7.26 18.99
C GLU A 199 11.27 7.86 18.44
N LEU A 200 11.21 8.37 17.21
CA LEU A 200 12.33 9.05 16.60
C LEU A 200 12.53 10.42 17.29
N ASN A 201 13.77 10.74 17.65
CA ASN A 201 14.13 12.06 18.15
C ASN A 201 15.05 12.77 17.15
N GLU A 202 14.59 13.91 16.64
CA GLU A 202 15.32 14.75 15.67
C GLU A 202 16.59 15.38 16.24
N GLU A 203 16.73 15.44 17.57
CA GLU A 203 17.92 15.98 18.25
C GLU A 203 19.06 14.96 18.37
N TRP A 204 18.87 13.71 17.94
CA TRP A 204 19.92 12.70 18.02
C TRP A 204 21.05 12.95 17.03
N ASP A 205 22.27 13.06 17.55
CA ASP A 205 23.49 13.13 16.73
C ASP A 205 23.71 11.89 15.86
N ASN A 206 23.25 10.72 16.34
CA ASN A 206 23.38 9.44 15.63
C ASN A 206 22.14 8.56 15.77
N PRO A 207 21.08 8.78 14.96
CA PRO A 207 19.82 8.04 15.08
C PRO A 207 19.97 6.52 14.82
N ILE A 208 20.95 6.09 14.00
CA ILE A 208 21.13 4.67 13.70
C ILE A 208 21.59 3.85 14.91
N ASP A 209 22.39 4.42 15.83
CA ASP A 209 22.82 3.70 17.03
C ASP A 209 21.64 3.44 17.97
N GLU A 210 20.69 4.37 18.07
CA GLU A 210 19.49 4.20 18.88
C GLU A 210 18.52 3.20 18.24
N ILE A 211 18.38 3.21 16.91
CA ILE A 211 17.64 2.18 16.16
C ILE A 211 18.24 0.80 16.44
N LYS A 212 19.56 0.65 16.33
CA LYS A 212 20.25 -0.62 16.60
C LYS A 212 19.98 -1.12 18.02
N ARG A 213 20.11 -0.26 19.03
CA ARG A 213 19.81 -0.62 20.43
C ARG A 213 18.36 -1.04 20.62
N PHE A 214 17.41 -0.34 20.00
CA PHE A 214 16.00 -0.73 20.04
C PHE A 214 15.79 -2.14 19.48
N PHE A 215 16.44 -2.49 18.37
CA PHE A 215 16.33 -3.82 17.76
C PHE A 215 16.95 -4.95 18.60
N GLU A 216 17.82 -4.67 19.58
CA GLU A 216 18.40 -5.71 20.42
C GLU A 216 17.36 -6.37 21.34
N ASP A 217 16.37 -5.60 21.81
CA ASP A 217 15.39 -6.06 22.81
C ASP A 217 13.92 -5.95 22.36
N ALA A 218 13.66 -5.33 21.20
CA ALA A 218 12.32 -5.17 20.66
C ALA A 218 11.70 -6.49 20.20
N SER A 219 10.39 -6.61 20.45
CA SER A 219 9.55 -7.65 19.85
C SER A 219 9.60 -7.60 18.32
N LEU A 220 9.25 -8.70 17.66
CA LEU A 220 9.16 -8.75 16.20
C LEU A 220 8.25 -7.62 15.67
N GLU A 221 7.05 -7.49 16.23
CA GLU A 221 6.09 -6.46 15.84
C GLU A 221 6.66 -5.05 16.04
N SER A 222 7.39 -4.83 17.14
CA SER A 222 8.05 -3.55 17.44
C SER A 222 9.10 -3.18 16.40
N LYS A 223 9.91 -4.15 15.96
CA LYS A 223 10.90 -3.93 14.89
C LYS A 223 10.22 -3.55 13.58
N LEU A 224 9.18 -4.30 13.18
CA LEU A 224 8.44 -4.03 11.95
C LEU A 224 7.72 -2.68 11.98
N ALA A 225 7.17 -2.29 13.13
CA ALA A 225 6.54 -0.98 13.31
C ALA A 225 7.58 0.15 13.20
N CYS A 226 8.76 -0.04 13.80
CA CYS A 226 9.88 0.88 13.64
C CYS A 226 10.26 1.04 12.17
N ILE A 227 10.36 -0.04 11.40
CA ILE A 227 10.69 0.02 9.97
C ILE A 227 9.67 0.86 9.20
N ARG A 228 8.36 0.60 9.34
CA ARG A 228 7.33 1.39 8.67
C ARG A 228 7.39 2.87 9.05
N ASN A 229 7.55 3.18 10.34
CA ASN A 229 7.69 4.56 10.79
C ASN A 229 8.94 5.24 10.21
N LEU A 230 10.07 4.52 10.11
CA LEU A 230 11.29 5.07 9.50
C LEU A 230 11.10 5.40 8.03
N GLN A 231 10.35 4.60 7.27
CA GLN A 231 10.07 4.87 5.85
C GLN A 231 9.23 6.13 5.60
N GLU A 232 8.42 6.54 6.58
CA GLU A 232 7.69 7.81 6.50
C GLU A 232 8.59 9.03 6.72
N HIS A 233 9.68 8.88 7.51
CA HIS A 233 10.50 10.01 7.96
C HIS A 233 11.83 10.13 7.21
N PHE A 234 12.33 9.02 6.67
CA PHE A 234 13.63 8.95 6.00
C PHE A 234 13.48 8.36 4.61
N SER A 235 14.07 9.03 3.61
CA SER A 235 14.38 8.34 2.36
C SER A 235 15.50 7.33 2.62
N LEU A 236 15.16 6.05 2.55
CA LEU A 236 16.11 4.95 2.79
C LEU A 236 17.25 4.90 1.75
N GLU A 237 17.08 5.54 0.59
CA GLU A 237 18.10 5.58 -0.47
C GLU A 237 19.36 6.39 -0.09
N HIS A 238 19.24 7.30 0.88
CA HIS A 238 20.34 8.18 1.31
C HIS A 238 21.03 7.73 2.59
N GLY A 239 20.49 6.71 3.27
CA GLY A 239 21.01 6.18 4.53
C GLY A 239 21.62 4.80 4.38
N VAL A 240 22.74 4.67 3.64
CA VAL A 240 23.38 3.37 3.33
C VAL A 240 23.57 2.50 4.58
N ASP A 241 24.11 3.06 5.67
CA ASP A 241 24.33 2.30 6.92
C ASP A 241 23.02 1.79 7.54
N LEU A 242 21.94 2.58 7.43
CA LEU A 242 20.61 2.20 7.93
C LEU A 242 20.00 1.12 7.04
N LEU A 243 20.09 1.30 5.71
CA LEU A 243 19.57 0.36 4.73
C LEU A 243 20.25 -1.01 4.87
N ASP A 244 21.58 -1.05 4.98
CA ASP A 244 22.34 -2.28 5.20
C ASP A 244 21.94 -2.97 6.51
N PHE A 245 21.78 -2.19 7.60
CA PHE A 245 21.30 -2.71 8.87
C PHE A 245 19.89 -3.32 8.77
N LEU A 246 18.96 -2.63 8.09
CA LEU A 246 17.59 -3.13 7.89
C LEU A 246 17.56 -4.39 7.02
N ILE A 247 18.38 -4.47 5.97
CA ILE A 247 18.53 -5.66 5.13
C ILE A 247 19.02 -6.84 5.98
N ASP A 248 20.04 -6.63 6.81
CA ASP A 248 20.58 -7.67 7.69
C ASP A 248 19.54 -8.17 8.70
N GLU A 249 18.81 -7.27 9.35
CA GLU A 249 17.77 -7.63 10.31
C GLU A 249 16.62 -8.38 9.65
N MET A 250 16.11 -7.89 8.52
CA MET A 250 15.02 -8.55 7.78
C MET A 250 15.45 -9.93 7.25
N THR A 251 16.72 -10.09 6.87
CA THR A 251 17.30 -11.38 6.47
C THR A 251 17.31 -12.37 7.63
N LYS A 252 17.74 -11.94 8.83
CA LYS A 252 17.73 -12.78 10.04
C LYS A 252 16.31 -13.21 10.43
N LEU A 253 15.34 -12.33 10.25
CA LEU A 253 13.93 -12.57 10.55
C LEU A 253 13.20 -13.40 9.47
N GLY A 254 13.80 -13.54 8.28
CA GLY A 254 13.30 -14.42 7.21
C GLY A 254 12.32 -13.77 6.23
N PHE A 255 12.22 -12.43 6.22
CA PHE A 255 11.37 -11.63 5.33
C PHE A 255 12.00 -11.43 3.94
N ALA A 256 12.06 -12.52 3.17
CA ALA A 256 12.83 -12.55 1.92
C ALA A 256 12.33 -11.57 0.83
N ASN A 257 11.02 -11.33 0.76
CA ASN A 257 10.43 -10.43 -0.23
C ASN A 257 10.76 -8.97 0.09
N GLU A 258 10.67 -8.59 1.36
CA GLU A 258 11.02 -7.26 1.84
C GLU A 258 12.53 -7.00 1.73
N VAL A 259 13.37 -8.02 2.00
CA VAL A 259 14.82 -7.95 1.74
C VAL A 259 15.10 -7.66 0.27
N LYS A 260 14.46 -8.39 -0.66
CA LYS A 260 14.62 -8.16 -2.10
C LYS A 260 14.30 -6.70 -2.47
N LYS A 261 13.23 -6.14 -1.91
CA LYS A 261 12.81 -4.75 -2.16
C LYS A 261 13.77 -3.72 -1.55
N LEU A 262 14.25 -3.94 -0.32
CA LEU A 262 15.28 -3.09 0.29
C LEU A 262 16.59 -3.13 -0.51
N SER A 263 17.02 -4.32 -0.95
CA SER A 263 18.25 -4.47 -1.74
C SER A 263 18.18 -3.75 -3.10
N SER A 264 17.00 -3.61 -3.72
CA SER A 264 16.88 -2.84 -4.96
C SER A 264 17.12 -1.33 -4.79
N LEU A 265 17.09 -0.81 -3.56
CA LEU A 265 17.39 0.60 -3.25
C LEU A 265 18.90 0.88 -3.12
N THR A 266 19.76 -0.13 -3.19
CA THR A 266 21.23 0.00 -3.08
C THR A 266 21.94 0.20 -4.43
N LEU A 267 21.20 0.17 -5.54
CA LEU A 267 21.69 0.25 -6.93
C LEU A 267 21.66 1.69 -7.45
#